data_AF-A0A183E6S5-F1
#
_entry.id   AF-A0A183E6S5-F1
#
_cell.length_a   1.000
_cell.length_b   1.000
_cell.length_c   1.000
_cell.angle_alpha   90.00
_cell.angle_beta   90.00
_cell.angle_gamma   90.00
#
_symmetry.space_group_name_H-M   'P 1'
#
loop_
_entity.id
_entity.type
_entity.pdbx_description
1 polymer ?
#
loop_
_entity_poly.entity_id
_entity_poly.type
_entity_poly.pdbx_seq_one_letter_code
_entity_poly.pdbx_strand_id
1 'polypeptide(L)' 'MYDLNKNGFITREEFKVILNMMVGTNITVEQLDSIADRTITEADIDNDGKISFDEFCRKFFMFL' A
#
# COMPACT_ATOMS: atom_id res chain seq x y z
N MET A 1 13.25 2.69 -1.73
CA MET A 1 12.51 3.02 -2.97
C MET A 1 11.31 2.09 -3.00
N TYR A 2 10.10 2.63 -2.87
CA TYR A 2 8.86 1.87 -2.72
C TYR A 2 8.13 1.68 -4.05
N ASP A 3 8.39 2.56 -5.01
CA ASP A 3 8.04 2.44 -6.42
C ASP A 3 9.17 1.67 -7.14
N LEU A 4 8.92 0.41 -7.49
CA LEU A 4 9.93 -0.49 -8.08
C LEU A 4 10.02 -0.31 -9.59
N ASN A 5 8.89 -0.02 -10.24
CA ASN A 5 8.81 0.20 -11.67
C ASN A 5 9.07 1.66 -12.09
N LYS A 6 9.19 2.58 -11.12
CA LYS A 6 9.43 4.02 -11.30
C LYS A 6 8.35 4.74 -12.10
N ASN A 7 7.10 4.29 -11.98
CA ASN A 7 5.97 4.89 -12.69
C ASN A 7 5.33 6.07 -11.93
N GLY A 8 5.76 6.37 -10.71
CA GLY A 8 5.24 7.44 -9.86
C GLY A 8 4.06 7.04 -8.96
N PHE A 9 3.63 5.79 -9.03
CA PHE A 9 2.52 5.22 -8.26
C PHE A 9 2.98 3.94 -7.56
N ILE A 10 2.29 3.58 -6.49
CA ILE A 10 2.47 2.30 -5.82
C ILE A 10 1.33 1.40 -6.30
N THR A 11 1.66 0.38 -7.09
CA THR A 11 0.64 -0.61 -7.46
C THR A 11 0.29 -1.49 -6.26
N ARG A 12 -0.81 -2.24 -6.39
CA ARG A 12 -1.21 -3.21 -5.38
C ARG A 12 -0.12 -4.23 -5.07
N GLU A 13 0.57 -4.75 -6.08
CA GLU A 13 1.65 -5.71 -5.86
C GLU A 13 2.83 -5.08 -5.12
N GLU A 14 3.21 -3.86 -5.49
CA GLU A 14 4.28 -3.12 -4.81
C GLU A 14 3.90 -2.83 -3.35
N PHE A 15 2.65 -2.44 -3.11
CA PHE A 15 2.14 -2.21 -1.77
C PHE A 15 2.16 -3.48 -0.90
N LYS A 16 1.80 -4.65 -1.45
CA LYS A 16 1.91 -5.94 -0.75
C LYS A 16 3.34 -6.26 -0.34
N VAL A 17 4.32 -6.00 -1.22
CA VAL A 17 5.75 -6.20 -0.91
C VAL A 17 6.18 -5.29 0.25
N ILE A 18 5.74 -4.04 0.25
CA ILE A 18 6.03 -3.06 1.32
C ILE A 18 5.42 -3.50 2.64
N LEU A 19 4.13 -3.86 2.64
CA LEU A 19 3.42 -4.38 3.81
C LEU A 19 4.13 -5.61 4.38
N ASN A 20 4.57 -6.54 3.54
CA ASN A 20 5.28 -7.74 3.98
C ASN A 20 6.66 -7.38 4.58
N MET A 21 7.38 -6.41 4.01
CA MET A 21 8.64 -5.92 4.60
C MET A 21 8.43 -5.19 5.94
N MET A 22 7.34 -4.44 6.10
CA MET A 22 7.07 -3.67 7.33
C MET A 22 6.53 -4.52 8.48
N VAL A 23 5.64 -5.48 8.18
CA VAL A 23 4.95 -6.27 9.22
C VAL A 23 5.58 -7.65 9.45
N GLY A 24 6.37 -8.15 8.49
CA GLY A 24 7.10 -9.40 8.61
C GLY A 24 6.22 -10.65 8.68
N THR A 25 6.77 -11.75 9.23
CA THR A 25 6.16 -13.10 9.25
C THR A 25 4.96 -13.26 10.19
N ASN A 26 4.50 -12.18 10.83
CA ASN A 26 3.42 -12.23 11.83
C ASN A 26 2.01 -12.17 11.24
N ILE A 27 1.89 -12.04 9.91
CA ILE A 27 0.61 -11.93 9.20
C ILE A 27 0.54 -13.00 8.11
N THR A 28 -0.62 -13.65 7.96
CA THR A 28 -0.85 -14.62 6.88
C THR A 28 -1.04 -13.94 5.54
N VAL A 29 -0.80 -14.64 4.44
CA VAL A 29 -0.99 -14.09 3.08
C VAL A 29 -2.41 -13.56 2.87
N GLU A 30 -3.43 -14.27 3.38
CA GLU A 30 -4.83 -13.82 3.29
C GLU A 30 -5.10 -12.52 4.08
N GLN A 31 -4.52 -12.40 5.27
CA GLN A 31 -4.63 -11.18 6.06
C GLN A 31 -3.89 -10.01 5.39
N LEU A 32 -2.72 -10.28 4.82
CA LEU A 32 -1.97 -9.29 4.04
C LEU A 32 -2.80 -8.79 2.85
N ASP A 33 -3.46 -9.71 2.14
CA ASP A 33 -4.33 -9.38 1.01
C ASP A 33 -5.54 -8.55 1.44
N SER A 34 -6.18 -8.91 2.55
CA SER A 34 -7.31 -8.16 3.10
C SER A 34 -6.90 -6.75 3.57
N ILE A 35 -5.76 -6.62 4.23
CA ILE A 35 -5.21 -5.32 4.64
C ILE A 35 -4.86 -4.51 3.40
N ALA A 36 -4.21 -5.12 2.40
CA ALA A 36 -3.86 -4.45 1.16
C ALA A 36 -5.10 -3.91 0.44
N ASP A 37 -6.14 -4.74 0.27
CA ASP A 37 -7.41 -4.34 -0.34
C ASP A 37 -8.05 -3.16 0.37
N ARG A 38 -8.17 -3.26 1.70
CA ARG A 38 -8.79 -2.22 2.50
C ARG A 38 -8.01 -0.92 2.46
N THR A 39 -6.69 -0.99 2.60
CA THR A 39 -5.87 0.22 2.60
C THR A 39 -5.83 0.88 1.23
N ILE A 40 -5.81 0.11 0.13
CA ILE A 40 -5.94 0.69 -1.22
C ILE A 40 -7.29 1.38 -1.35
N THR A 41 -8.37 0.69 -1.04
CA THR A 41 -9.73 1.27 -1.14
C THR A 41 -9.91 2.51 -0.26
N GLU A 42 -9.30 2.53 0.93
CA GLU A 42 -9.40 3.66 1.85
C GLU A 42 -8.42 4.81 1.53
N ALA A 43 -7.32 4.53 0.83
CA ALA A 43 -6.28 5.50 0.50
C ALA A 43 -6.40 6.09 -0.89
N ASP A 44 -7.03 5.37 -1.82
CA ASP A 44 -7.36 5.80 -3.17
C ASP A 44 -8.47 6.87 -3.12
N ILE A 45 -8.06 8.13 -3.03
CA ILE A 45 -8.95 9.28 -2.89
C ILE A 45 -9.53 9.65 -4.25
N ASP A 46 -8.72 9.54 -5.30
CA ASP A 46 -9.11 9.90 -6.66
C ASP A 46 -9.79 8.75 -7.44
N ASN A 47 -9.82 7.55 -6.86
CA ASN A 47 -10.44 6.33 -7.39
C ASN A 47 -9.79 5.85 -8.70
N ASP A 48 -8.47 6.05 -8.85
CA ASP A 48 -7.70 5.57 -10.01
C ASP A 48 -7.28 4.09 -9.91
N GLY A 49 -7.56 3.45 -8.76
CA GLY A 49 -7.25 2.06 -8.47
C GLY A 49 -5.79 1.82 -8.08
N LYS A 50 -5.02 2.87 -7.81
CA LYS A 50 -3.62 2.86 -7.38
C LYS A 50 -3.48 3.77 -6.16
N ILE A 51 -2.28 3.78 -5.57
CA ILE A 51 -1.95 4.72 -4.51
C ILE A 51 -0.81 5.60 -5.01
N SER A 52 -1.06 6.89 -5.18
CA SER A 52 -0.02 7.87 -5.41
C SER A 52 0.85 8.07 -4.16
N PHE A 53 2.07 8.57 -4.32
CA PHE A 53 2.94 8.84 -3.18
C PHE A 53 2.31 9.82 -2.17
N ASP A 54 1.51 10.79 -2.64
CA ASP A 54 0.79 11.75 -1.80
C ASP A 54 -0.28 11.05 -0.94
N GLU A 55 -1.09 10.18 -1.55
CA GLU A 55 -2.11 9.39 -0.86
C GLU A 55 -1.50 8.45 0.18
N PHE A 56 -0.38 7.80 -0.19
CA PHE A 56 0.38 6.97 0.72
C PHE A 56 0.86 7.78 1.94
N CYS A 57 1.56 8.90 1.72
CA CYS A 57 2.02 9.75 2.82
C CYS A 57 0.87 10.25 3.68
N ARG A 58 -0.23 10.68 3.08
CA ARG A 58 -1.36 11.24 3.80
C ARG A 58 -2.09 10.21 4.66
N LYS A 59 -2.12 8.94 4.25
CA LYS A 59 -2.76 7.86 5.01
C LYS A 59 -1.80 7.18 5.97
N PHE A 60 -0.64 6.72 5.52
CA PHE A 60 0.29 5.95 6.36
C PHE A 60 1.01 6.80 7.42
N PHE A 61 1.37 8.05 7.09
CA PHE A 61 2.07 8.93 8.04
C PHE A 61 1.12 9.67 8.99
N MET A 62 -0.21 9.58 8.77
CA MET A 62 -1.21 10.11 9.72
C MET A 62 -1.51 9.13 10.86
N PHE A 63 -1.12 7.85 10.73
CA PHE A 63 -1.27 6.83 11.77
C PHE A 63 0.02 6.60 12.61
N LEU A 64 1.11 7.31 12.31
CA LEU A 64 2.38 7.33 13.05
C LEU A 64 2.57 8.69 13.74
#